data_AF-A0A5E4ASU3-F1
#
_entry.id   AF-A0A5E4ASU3-F1
#
_cell.length_a   1.000
_cell.length_b   1.000
_cell.length_c   1.000
_cell.angle_alpha   90.00
_cell.angle_beta   90.00
_cell.angle_gamma   90.00
#
_symmetry.space_group_name_H-M   'P 1'
#
loop_
_entity.id
_entity.type
_entity.pdbx_description
1 polymer ?
#
loop_
_entity_poly.entity_id
_entity_poly.type
_entity_poly.pdbx_seq_one_letter_code
_entity_poly.pdbx_strand_id
1 'polypeptide(L)'
;MAENRHLQYERFVVAPGEDMKQVADGSMDVVVCTLGGVLFFWEHVAYPRGSQAFMWQQVFEPTWKHIGDGCYLTRETWKDLENAQFSEIQMERQPPPFKWLPVGPHIMGKAVK
;
A
#
# COMPACT_ATOMS: atom_id res chain seq x y z
N MET A 1 -13.57 13.76 -18.03
CA MET A 1 -13.05 13.87 -16.64
C MET A 1 -12.59 15.29 -16.43
N ALA A 2 -12.84 15.88 -15.27
CA ALA A 2 -12.36 17.24 -14.99
C ALA A 2 -10.83 17.21 -14.83
N GLU A 3 -10.14 18.18 -15.44
CA GLU A 3 -8.69 18.31 -15.37
C GLU A 3 -8.26 18.57 -13.91
N ASN A 4 -7.55 17.60 -13.30
CA ASN A 4 -7.07 17.72 -11.94
C ASN A 4 -5.62 18.21 -11.95
N ARG A 5 -5.36 19.37 -11.37
CA ARG A 5 -4.03 20.00 -11.34
C ARG A 5 -2.98 19.21 -10.55
N HIS A 6 -3.39 18.24 -9.74
CA HIS A 6 -2.51 17.45 -8.89
C HIS A 6 -2.25 16.03 -9.42
N LEU A 7 -2.95 15.60 -10.49
CA LEU A 7 -2.81 14.25 -11.03
C LEU A 7 -2.63 14.33 -12.56
N GLN A 8 -1.43 13.96 -13.01
CA GLN A 8 -1.15 13.74 -14.42
C GLN A 8 -1.29 12.24 -14.72
N TYR A 9 -2.01 11.92 -15.78
CA TYR A 9 -2.26 10.55 -16.20
C TYR A 9 -1.58 10.32 -17.54
N GLU A 10 -0.74 9.29 -17.62
CA GLU A 10 -0.07 8.91 -18.88
C GLU A 10 -0.97 8.04 -19.78
N ARG A 11 -1.70 7.10 -19.17
CA ARG A 11 -2.56 6.16 -19.89
C ARG A 11 -3.75 5.76 -19.03
N PHE A 12 -4.93 5.69 -19.64
CA PHE A 12 -6.13 5.13 -19.01
C PHE A 12 -6.47 3.77 -19.62
N VAL A 13 -6.83 2.82 -18.76
CA VAL A 13 -7.30 1.49 -19.14
C VAL A 13 -8.68 1.29 -18.51
N VAL A 14 -9.63 0.78 -19.29
CA VAL A 14 -10.96 0.41 -18.81
C VAL A 14 -11.17 -1.06 -19.14
N ALA A 15 -11.24 -1.90 -18.11
CA ALA A 15 -11.43 -3.34 -18.24
C ALA A 15 -12.25 -3.87 -17.04
N PRO A 16 -12.92 -5.03 -17.19
CA PRO A 16 -13.45 -5.76 -16.04
C PRO A 16 -12.35 -6.01 -15.01
N GLY A 17 -12.65 -5.90 -13.72
CA GLY A 17 -11.65 -6.10 -12.65
C GLY A 17 -11.04 -7.52 -12.63
N GLU A 18 -11.74 -8.50 -13.21
CA GLU A 18 -11.25 -9.87 -13.42
C GLU A 18 -10.33 -10.04 -14.64
N ASP A 19 -10.25 -9.07 -15.55
CA ASP A 19 -9.41 -9.12 -16.75
C ASP A 19 -8.33 -8.03 -16.74
N MET A 20 -7.20 -8.36 -16.11
CA MET A 20 -6.06 -7.46 -15.94
C MET A 20 -5.00 -7.56 -17.05
N LYS A 21 -5.28 -8.20 -18.19
CA LYS A 21 -4.29 -8.39 -19.28
C LYS A 21 -3.73 -7.10 -19.87
N GLN A 22 -4.43 -5.99 -19.70
CA GLN A 22 -4.01 -4.66 -20.18
C GLN A 22 -3.08 -3.92 -19.19
N VAL A 23 -2.98 -4.47 -17.97
CA VAL A 23 -2.05 -4.05 -16.91
C VAL A 23 -0.78 -4.90 -17.04
N ALA A 24 0.39 -4.28 -16.87
CA ALA A 24 1.66 -4.97 -17.04
C ALA A 24 1.95 -5.88 -15.84
N ASP A 25 2.51 -7.06 -16.09
CA ASP A 25 2.95 -7.94 -15.01
C ASP A 25 4.01 -7.22 -14.14
N GLY A 26 3.79 -7.20 -12.82
CA GLY A 26 4.68 -6.53 -11.85
C GLY A 26 4.35 -5.06 -11.56
N SER A 27 3.22 -4.53 -12.03
CA SER A 27 2.74 -3.22 -11.58
C SER A 27 2.25 -3.24 -10.12
N MET A 28 2.36 -2.08 -9.47
CA MET A 28 1.75 -1.82 -8.17
C MET A 28 0.33 -1.32 -8.38
N ASP A 29 -0.65 -2.18 -8.12
CA ASP A 29 -2.06 -1.89 -8.40
C ASP A 29 -2.80 -1.41 -7.14
N VAL A 30 -3.49 -0.28 -7.25
CA VAL A 30 -4.46 0.18 -6.24
C VAL A 30 -5.86 0.07 -6.82
N VAL A 31 -6.65 -0.86 -6.31
CA VAL A 31 -8.04 -1.04 -6.71
C VAL A 31 -8.92 -0.08 -5.92
N VAL A 32 -9.46 0.94 -6.58
CA VAL A 32 -10.49 1.83 -6.02
C VAL A 32 -11.85 1.42 -6.57
N CYS A 33 -12.64 0.70 -5.77
CA CYS A 33 -14.00 0.33 -6.13
C CYS A 33 -14.97 1.50 -5.87
N THR A 34 -15.53 2.09 -6.92
CA THR A 34 -16.59 3.10 -6.78
C THR A 34 -17.97 2.51 -7.04
N LEU A 35 -18.47 1.75 -6.07
CA LEU A 35 -19.91 1.58 -5.77
C LEU A 35 -20.01 1.40 -4.24
N GLY A 36 -20.20 2.51 -3.51
CA GLY A 36 -20.35 2.50 -2.04
C GLY A 36 -19.17 3.02 -1.21
N GLY A 37 -18.09 3.53 -1.83
CA GLY A 37 -17.05 4.29 -1.11
C GLY A 37 -16.16 3.45 -0.19
N VAL A 38 -16.02 2.15 -0.44
CA VAL A 38 -15.19 1.24 0.37
C VAL A 38 -13.84 0.99 -0.32
N LEU A 39 -12.76 1.27 0.40
CA LEU A 39 -11.38 0.94 0.05
C LEU A 39 -10.95 -0.30 0.84
N PHE A 40 -10.54 -1.36 0.16
CA PHE A 40 -9.85 -2.48 0.78
C PHE A 40 -8.34 -2.34 0.54
N PHE A 41 -7.54 -2.58 1.56
CA PHE A 41 -6.08 -2.45 1.47
C PHE A 41 -5.38 -3.64 2.13
N TRP A 42 -4.26 -4.04 1.55
CA TRP A 42 -3.29 -4.94 2.14
C TRP A 42 -1.91 -4.43 1.78
N GLU A 43 -1.17 -3.92 2.76
CA GLU A 43 0.06 -3.19 2.51
C GLU A 43 1.15 -3.58 3.51
N HIS A 44 2.38 -3.65 3.02
CA HIS A 44 3.55 -3.74 3.87
C HIS A 44 3.73 -2.44 4.67
N VAL A 45 4.05 -2.54 5.96
CA VAL A 45 4.28 -1.36 6.80
C VAL A 45 5.48 -1.53 7.72
N ALA A 46 5.96 -0.40 8.23
CA ALA A 46 7.04 -0.37 9.19
C ALA A 46 6.74 -1.20 10.45
N TYR A 47 7.74 -1.93 10.94
CA TYR A 47 7.71 -2.52 12.27
C TYR A 47 7.56 -1.45 13.35
N PRO A 48 7.05 -1.80 14.55
CA PRO A 48 6.97 -0.88 15.67
C PRO A 48 8.32 -0.21 15.94
N ARG A 49 8.30 1.12 16.10
CA ARG A 49 9.49 1.92 16.41
C ARG A 49 10.15 1.40 17.69
N GLY A 50 11.47 1.24 17.66
CA GLY A 50 12.25 0.67 18.76
C GLY A 50 12.39 -0.86 18.75
N SER A 51 11.75 -1.56 17.81
CA SER A 51 12.00 -2.98 17.59
C SER A 51 13.31 -3.21 16.83
N GLN A 52 13.97 -4.35 17.09
CA GLN A 52 15.16 -4.76 16.34
C GLN A 52 14.87 -4.93 14.84
N ALA A 53 13.65 -5.36 14.50
CA ALA A 53 13.22 -5.52 13.11
C ALA A 53 13.10 -4.17 12.37
N PHE A 54 12.66 -3.10 13.05
CA PHE A 54 12.65 -1.76 12.49
C PHE A 54 14.06 -1.25 12.17
N MET A 55 15.05 -1.53 13.02
CA MET A 55 16.45 -1.18 12.74
C MET A 55 16.97 -1.86 11.46
N TRP A 56 16.64 -3.14 11.27
CA TRP A 56 16.99 -3.85 10.04
C TRP A 56 16.26 -3.29 8.81
N GLN A 57 14.98 -2.91 8.93
CA GLN A 57 14.28 -2.21 7.84
C GLN A 57 15.03 -0.94 7.41
N GLN A 58 15.52 -0.12 8.35
CA GLN A 58 16.29 1.08 8.02
C GLN A 58 17.62 0.77 7.31
N VAL A 59 18.31 -0.31 7.70
CA VAL A 59 19.55 -0.75 7.06
C VAL A 59 19.31 -1.28 5.64
N PHE A 60 18.21 -2.00 5.43
CA PHE A 60 17.88 -2.59 4.13
C PHE A 60 17.13 -1.64 3.19
N GLU A 61 16.51 -0.58 3.70
CA GLU A 61 15.71 0.36 2.92
C GLU A 61 16.42 0.97 1.71
N PRO A 62 17.70 1.42 1.78
CA PRO A 62 18.39 1.95 0.61
C PRO A 62 18.47 0.93 -0.52
N THR A 63 18.81 -0.32 -0.20
CA THR A 63 18.87 -1.41 -1.17
C THR A 63 17.47 -1.79 -1.65
N TRP A 64 16.49 -1.84 -0.74
CA TRP A 64 15.11 -2.20 -1.03
C TRP A 64 14.44 -1.21 -1.97
N LYS A 65 14.72 0.08 -1.84
CA LYS A 65 14.22 1.12 -2.73
C LYS A 65 14.60 0.90 -4.20
N HIS A 66 15.71 0.19 -4.45
CA HIS A 66 16.20 -0.08 -5.81
C HIS A 66 15.70 -1.42 -6.37
N ILE A 67 15.23 -2.34 -5.52
CA ILE A 67 14.86 -3.71 -5.91
C ILE A 67 13.35 -3.96 -5.75
N GLY A 68 12.71 -3.31 -4.79
CA GLY A 68 11.28 -3.41 -4.47
C GLY A 68 10.43 -2.31 -5.10
N ASP A 69 10.68 -2.00 -6.38
CA ASP A 69 9.88 -1.03 -7.16
C ASP A 69 9.69 0.35 -6.48
N GLY A 70 10.73 0.84 -5.80
CA GLY A 70 10.66 2.12 -5.07
C GLY A 70 9.89 2.08 -3.75
N CYS A 71 9.47 0.90 -3.27
CA CYS A 71 8.78 0.74 -2.00
C CYS A 71 9.68 1.08 -0.79
N TYR A 72 9.09 1.77 0.19
CA TYR A 72 9.76 2.15 1.43
C TYR A 72 9.38 1.17 2.55
N LEU A 73 10.35 0.42 3.06
CA LEU A 73 10.16 -0.53 4.17
C LEU A 73 9.72 0.17 5.46
N THR A 74 10.10 1.44 5.62
CA THR A 74 9.75 2.24 6.81
C THR A 74 8.46 3.03 6.63
N ARG A 75 7.67 2.78 5.58
CA ARG A 75 6.41 3.50 5.35
C ARG A 75 5.38 3.18 6.44
N GLU A 76 4.76 4.23 6.96
CA GLU A 76 3.76 4.15 8.02
C GLU A 76 2.37 4.46 7.45
N THR A 77 1.95 3.74 6.40
CA THR A 77 0.72 4.07 5.63
C THR A 77 -0.55 4.07 6.49
N TRP A 78 -0.53 3.42 7.65
CA TRP A 78 -1.60 3.54 8.64
C TRP A 78 -1.89 4.99 9.06
N LYS A 79 -0.86 5.86 9.13
CA LYS A 79 -1.04 7.29 9.43
C LYS A 79 -1.71 8.04 8.30
N ASP A 80 -1.38 7.68 7.06
CA ASP A 80 -2.00 8.28 5.89
C ASP A 80 -3.49 7.90 5.82
N LEU A 81 -3.82 6.66 6.18
CA LEU A 81 -5.20 6.19 6.28
C LEU A 81 -5.96 6.89 7.42
N GLU A 82 -5.36 7.06 8.59
CA GLU A 82 -5.97 7.79 9.72
C GLU A 82 -6.20 9.28 9.43
N ASN A 83 -5.29 9.91 8.67
CA ASN A 83 -5.43 11.30 8.25
C ASN A 83 -6.36 11.47 7.05
N ALA A 84 -6.58 10.41 6.28
CA ALA A 84 -7.57 10.41 5.23
C ALA A 84 -8.96 10.49 5.90
N GLN A 85 -9.79 11.42 5.44
CA GLN A 85 -11.11 11.71 5.98
C GLN A 85 -12.13 10.60 5.66
N PHE A 86 -11.82 9.36 6.02
CA PHE A 86 -12.73 8.23 5.98
C PHE A 86 -13.68 8.29 7.18
N SER A 87 -14.93 7.89 6.96
CA SER A 87 -15.96 7.81 8.00
C SER A 87 -15.74 6.62 8.93
N GLU A 88 -15.17 5.52 8.43
CA GLU A 88 -14.88 4.32 9.21
C GLU A 88 -13.61 3.63 8.71
N ILE A 89 -12.74 3.19 9.61
CA ILE A 89 -11.52 2.43 9.27
C ILE A 89 -11.44 1.19 10.16
N GLN A 90 -11.39 0.02 9.54
CA GLN A 90 -11.11 -1.26 10.20
C GLN A 90 -9.75 -1.76 9.70
N MET A 91 -8.79 -1.88 10.60
CA MET A 91 -7.41 -2.25 10.27
C MET A 91 -6.88 -3.30 11.24
N GLU A 92 -6.25 -4.34 10.70
CA GLU A 92 -5.58 -5.39 11.44
C GLU A 92 -4.11 -5.48 11.01
N ARG A 93 -3.20 -5.59 11.99
CA ARG A 93 -1.78 -5.83 11.73
C ARG A 93 -1.53 -7.33 11.66
N GLN A 94 -1.07 -7.80 10.51
CA GLN A 94 -0.66 -9.18 10.32
C GLN A 94 0.86 -9.31 10.46
N PRO A 95 1.35 -10.10 11.44
CA PRO A 95 2.77 -10.40 11.54
C PRO A 95 3.21 -11.24 10.34
N PRO A 96 4.45 -11.09 9.86
CA PRO A 96 4.95 -11.95 8.81
C PRO A 96 5.13 -13.39 9.32
N PRO A 97 4.98 -14.39 8.43
CA PRO A 97 5.25 -15.79 8.77
C PRO A 97 6.69 -16.00 9.26
N PHE A 98 7.63 -15.14 8.86
CA PHE A 98 9.00 -15.12 9.37
C PHE A 98 9.42 -13.71 9.77
N LYS A 99 9.84 -13.54 11.04
CA LYS A 99 10.19 -12.24 11.66
C LYS A 99 11.36 -11.50 11.01
N TRP A 100 12.20 -12.19 10.23
CA TRP A 100 13.38 -11.61 9.59
C TRP A 100 13.14 -11.21 8.13
N LEU A 101 11.98 -11.56 7.57
CA LEU A 101 11.69 -11.19 6.18
C LEU A 101 11.36 -9.69 6.11
N PRO A 102 12.02 -8.94 5.21
CA PRO A 102 11.77 -7.52 5.02
C PRO A 102 10.39 -7.24 4.44
N VAL A 103 9.69 -8.26 3.95
CA VAL A 103 8.34 -8.14 3.38
C VAL A 103 7.22 -8.04 4.43
N GLY A 104 7.48 -8.08 5.73
CA GLY A 104 6.44 -7.78 6.74
C GLY A 104 6.91 -6.81 7.83
N PRO A 105 6.01 -6.35 8.72
CA PRO A 105 4.60 -6.72 8.87
C PRO A 105 3.69 -6.10 7.81
N HIS A 106 2.48 -6.64 7.68
CA HIS A 106 1.45 -6.06 6.81
C HIS A 106 0.31 -5.47 7.66
N ILE A 107 -0.37 -4.47 7.12
CA ILE A 107 -1.72 -4.09 7.54
C ILE A 107 -2.71 -4.57 6.50
N MET A 108 -3.84 -5.11 6.95
CA MET A 108 -4.96 -5.43 6.09
C MET A 108 -6.21 -4.81 6.67
N GLY A 109 -7.09 -4.29 5.82
CA GLY A 109 -8.28 -3.63 6.31
C GLY A 109 -9.22 -3.11 5.25
N LYS A 110 -10.26 -2.44 5.74
CA LYS A 110 -11.20 -1.68 4.93
C LYS A 110 -11.37 -0.27 5.49
N ALA A 111 -11.47 0.71 4.61
CA ALA A 111 -11.82 2.08 4.94
C ALA A 111 -13.08 2.47 4.15
N VAL A 112 -14.04 3.09 4.81
CA VAL A 112 -15.31 3.55 4.21
C VAL A 112 -15.32 5.06 4.23
N LYS A 113 -15.64 5.67 3.10
CA LYS A 113 -15.76 7.12 2.95
C LYS A 113 -17.18 7.59 3.21
#